data_AF-A0AAD7G0H6-F1
#
_entry.id   AF-A0AAD7G0H6-F1
#
_cell.length_a   1.000
_cell.length_b   1.000
_cell.length_c   1.000
_cell.angle_alpha   90.00
_cell.angle_beta   90.00
_cell.angle_gamma   90.00
#
_symmetry.space_group_name_H-M   'P 1'
#
loop_
_entity.id
_entity.type
_entity.pdbx_description
1 polymer ?
#
loop_
_entity_poly.entity_id
_entity_poly.type
_entity_poly.pdbx_seq_one_letter_code
_entity_poly.pdbx_strand_id
1 'polypeptide(L)'
;MPLSLDGLPTDILLQIVALLGLGDIVSLSLVNKTFNGLSQEHSFWLTPLLLARLERPLPCPNLEDLSVHTTKELKRFALDTLRLARNWSEPFPQIVGPIKSFPSGRHSNILFCLPDAIVLYCLSDGTVICHDLQTGVNTEPFFVGRINDMSSLLEEPEGLTVAALVDNQEIVVLTTSSHPNLSISLKFRRPLDLGFQYSAVFMNSTVVGVARSANGSEPTEIQSFNRLVPSISSTIVTDRPPSPVMGSSVIGDTVYFIFHQLSDPHALVYACPPRLLAQAPPQPNVDYSVQRSHIARIPRPLEYSQEERNMRAYCVLSTEPHYGQNTISIAYSFGHELSPAMEITFWPRPRPLARTTFATEEGYEKAIGRLMQPARTLAIPGTLSNQPNTAWELIVSANSGLALILVVDPPPPPSPPVAENSAVHDGAQHEANADPDAEVPPPPLPPPKLLLARYDPILDSASLHELQLPSEFDTRQICAVALDDHSGFAILITADNIVHYIPYA
;
A
#
# COMPACT_ATOMS: atom_id res chain seq x y z
N MET A 1 -13.46 52.32 9.39
CA MET A 1 -12.27 51.85 8.67
C MET A 1 -12.36 50.33 8.61
N PRO A 2 -12.16 49.68 7.45
CA PRO A 2 -12.09 48.23 7.41
C PRO A 2 -10.92 47.75 8.26
N LEU A 3 -11.15 46.76 9.13
CA LEU A 3 -10.10 46.07 9.87
C LEU A 3 -9.22 45.36 8.85
N SER A 4 -7.94 45.75 8.79
CA SER A 4 -6.96 45.10 7.92
C SER A 4 -6.32 43.93 8.66
N LEU A 5 -6.17 42.79 7.97
CA LEU A 5 -5.67 41.55 8.56
C LEU A 5 -4.25 41.71 9.14
N ASP A 6 -3.39 42.48 8.47
CA ASP A 6 -2.02 42.78 8.89
C ASP A 6 -1.93 43.68 10.15
N GLY A 7 -3.05 44.25 10.59
CA GLY A 7 -3.15 45.00 11.84
C GLY A 7 -3.53 44.15 13.05
N LEU A 8 -3.79 42.85 12.88
CA LEU A 8 -4.12 41.95 13.98
C LEU A 8 -2.87 41.58 14.81
N PRO A 9 -3.04 41.26 16.11
CA PRO A 9 -1.98 40.69 16.93
C PRO A 9 -1.38 39.40 16.35
N THR A 10 -0.08 39.20 16.54
CA THR A 10 0.69 38.05 16.00
C THR A 10 0.08 36.70 16.38
N ASP A 11 -0.38 36.54 17.62
CA ASP A 11 -1.02 35.31 18.11
C ASP A 11 -2.33 35.00 17.37
N ILE A 12 -3.15 36.02 17.08
CA ILE A 12 -4.36 35.86 16.26
C ILE A 12 -4.01 35.48 14.83
N LEU A 13 -2.96 36.10 14.26
CA LEU A 13 -2.48 35.75 12.92
C LEU A 13 -2.00 34.29 12.85
N LEU A 14 -1.26 33.82 13.86
CA LEU A 14 -0.82 32.43 13.94
C LEU A 14 -1.99 31.45 14.09
N GLN A 15 -3.05 31.82 14.83
CA GLN A 15 -4.27 31.02 14.89
C GLN A 15 -4.98 30.93 13.53
N ILE A 16 -5.01 32.02 12.77
CA ILE A 16 -5.57 32.00 11.41
C ILE A 16 -4.72 31.11 10.50
N VAL A 17 -3.39 31.24 10.55
CA VAL A 17 -2.44 30.41 9.79
C VAL A 17 -2.63 28.92 10.09
N ALA A 18 -2.91 28.56 11.35
CA ALA A 18 -3.19 27.18 11.73
C ALA A 18 -4.46 26.59 11.09
N LEU A 19 -5.34 27.42 10.51
CA LEU A 19 -6.54 26.97 9.79
C LEU A 19 -6.34 26.89 8.26
N LEU A 20 -5.17 27.30 7.77
CA LEU A 20 -4.86 27.36 6.34
C LEU A 20 -4.07 26.11 5.90
N GLY A 21 -4.30 25.68 4.66
CA GLY A 21 -3.48 24.63 4.05
C GLY A 21 -2.06 25.13 3.70
N LEU A 22 -1.12 24.20 3.47
CA LEU A 22 0.27 24.55 3.16
C LEU A 22 0.42 25.50 1.96
N GLY A 23 -0.43 25.37 0.93
CA GLY A 23 -0.39 26.27 -0.23
C GLY A 23 -0.82 27.71 0.10
N ASP A 24 -1.81 27.84 0.97
CA ASP A 24 -2.36 29.13 1.39
C ASP A 24 -1.38 29.87 2.30
N ILE A 25 -0.70 29.17 3.21
CA ILE A 25 0.31 29.82 4.09
C ILE A 25 1.52 30.32 3.29
N VAL A 26 1.95 29.58 2.26
CA VAL A 26 3.02 30.02 1.36
C VAL A 26 2.56 31.26 0.60
N SER A 27 1.36 31.23 0.04
CA SER A 27 0.77 32.37 -0.66
C SER A 27 0.65 33.59 0.25
N LEU A 28 0.16 33.42 1.48
CA LEU A 28 0.03 34.45 2.50
C LEU A 28 1.38 35.10 2.83
N SER A 29 2.44 34.29 2.96
CA SER A 29 3.80 34.79 3.22
C SER A 29 4.33 35.72 2.14
N LEU A 30 3.80 35.63 0.91
CA LEU A 30 4.20 36.45 -0.23
C LEU A 30 3.37 37.74 -0.39
N VAL A 31 2.28 37.91 0.38
CA VAL A 31 1.34 39.04 0.22
C VAL A 31 1.96 40.38 0.64
N ASN A 32 2.59 40.45 1.82
CA ASN A 32 3.18 41.69 2.33
C ASN A 32 4.35 41.43 3.30
N LYS A 33 5.03 42.50 3.72
CA LYS A 33 6.19 42.41 4.64
C LYS A 33 5.84 41.85 6.02
N THR A 34 4.64 42.13 6.53
CA THR A 34 4.17 41.64 7.83
C THR A 34 4.05 40.12 7.82
N PHE A 35 3.36 39.55 6.82
CA PHE A 35 3.21 38.09 6.69
C PHE A 35 4.52 37.41 6.30
N ASN A 36 5.37 38.05 5.49
CA ASN A 36 6.71 37.55 5.23
C ASN A 36 7.56 37.50 6.52
N GLY A 37 7.43 38.51 7.39
CA GLY A 37 8.04 38.54 8.72
C GLY A 37 7.49 37.43 9.62
N LEU A 38 6.17 37.24 9.63
CA LEU A 38 5.51 36.16 10.35
C LEU A 38 5.99 34.77 9.90
N SER A 39 6.31 34.60 8.61
CA SER A 39 6.87 33.36 8.08
C SER A 39 8.29 33.03 8.57
N GLN A 40 8.92 33.93 9.33
CA GLN A 40 10.18 33.63 10.03
C GLN A 40 9.94 33.01 11.41
N GLU A 41 8.72 33.06 11.93
CA GLU A 41 8.36 32.42 13.18
C GLU A 41 8.24 30.90 13.00
N HIS A 42 8.73 30.15 13.98
CA HIS A 42 8.71 28.69 13.96
C HIS A 42 7.27 28.13 13.93
N SER A 43 6.39 28.70 14.75
CA SER A 43 4.98 28.29 14.88
C SER A 43 4.14 28.50 13.61
N PHE A 44 4.57 29.42 12.73
CA PHE A 44 3.92 29.67 11.43
C PHE A 44 3.97 28.44 10.53
N TRP A 45 5.04 27.64 10.60
CA TRP A 45 5.20 26.43 9.80
C TRP A 45 4.85 25.16 10.58
N LEU A 46 5.21 25.10 11.88
CA LEU A 46 5.01 23.91 12.69
C LEU A 46 3.55 23.48 12.73
N THR A 47 2.63 24.39 13.04
CA THR A 47 1.21 24.04 13.25
C THR A 47 0.56 23.53 11.95
N PRO A 48 0.69 24.23 10.80
CA PRO A 48 0.16 23.72 9.54
C PRO A 48 0.81 22.41 9.09
N LEU A 49 2.10 22.19 9.35
CA LEU A 49 2.76 20.92 9.03
C LEU A 49 2.25 19.77 9.91
N LEU A 50 2.04 20.00 11.21
CA LEU A 50 1.44 18.99 12.09
C LEU A 50 0.03 18.59 11.61
N LEU A 51 -0.75 19.55 11.11
CA LEU A 51 -2.06 19.26 10.52
C LEU A 51 -1.94 18.55 9.16
N ALA A 52 -1.05 19.02 8.28
CA ALA A 52 -0.82 18.40 6.98
C ALA A 52 -0.31 16.95 7.12
N ARG A 53 0.51 16.65 8.13
CA ARG A 53 0.97 15.30 8.46
C ARG A 53 -0.18 14.35 8.81
N LEU A 54 -1.35 14.84 9.18
CA LEU A 54 -2.52 13.98 9.39
C LEU A 54 -3.17 13.54 8.07
N GLU A 55 -2.92 14.28 7.00
CA GLU A 55 -3.60 14.11 5.70
C GLU A 55 -2.70 13.50 4.63
N ARG A 56 -1.39 13.76 4.68
CA ARG A 56 -0.43 13.39 3.63
C ARG A 56 1.00 13.20 4.17
N PRO A 57 1.84 12.38 3.53
CA PRO A 57 3.24 12.23 3.89
C PRO A 57 3.96 13.58 3.88
N LEU A 58 4.89 13.75 4.82
CA LEU A 58 5.85 14.85 4.81
C LEU A 58 7.23 14.32 4.46
N PRO A 59 8.14 15.13 3.90
CA PRO A 59 9.52 14.75 3.56
C PRO A 59 10.42 14.64 4.80
N CYS A 60 9.98 13.87 5.79
CA CYS A 60 10.63 13.57 7.04
C CYS A 60 10.04 12.26 7.61
N PRO A 61 10.80 11.49 8.41
CA PRO A 61 10.25 10.35 9.15
C PRO A 61 8.96 10.69 9.91
N ASN A 62 8.05 9.74 9.94
CA ASN A 62 6.69 9.85 10.47
C ASN A 62 6.66 10.18 11.97
N LEU A 63 7.48 9.50 12.78
CA LEU A 63 7.61 9.75 14.22
C LEU A 63 8.57 10.89 14.58
N GLU A 64 9.19 11.56 13.61
CA GLU A 64 10.11 12.65 13.89
C GLU A 64 9.36 13.85 14.50
N ASP A 65 9.81 14.33 15.67
CA ASP A 65 9.21 15.48 16.33
C ASP A 65 9.52 16.76 15.53
N LEU A 66 8.51 17.29 14.82
CA LEU A 66 8.67 18.50 14.01
C LEU A 66 9.14 19.71 14.84
N SER A 67 8.92 19.72 16.16
CA SER A 67 9.27 20.86 17.01
C SER A 67 10.78 21.03 17.22
N VAL A 68 11.59 20.00 16.92
CA VAL A 68 13.05 20.07 17.07
C VAL A 68 13.74 20.72 15.86
N HIS A 69 13.02 20.85 14.74
CA HIS A 69 13.57 21.41 13.51
C HIS A 69 13.63 22.93 13.53
N THR A 70 14.58 23.48 12.79
CA THR A 70 14.65 24.92 12.57
C THR A 70 13.51 25.40 11.67
N THR A 71 13.13 26.69 11.77
CA THR A 71 12.16 27.31 10.86
C THR A 71 12.53 27.09 9.38
N LYS A 72 13.83 27.09 9.06
CA LYS A 72 14.33 26.85 7.70
C LYS A 72 14.00 25.44 7.20
N GLU A 73 14.16 24.44 8.06
CA GLU A 73 13.85 23.03 7.75
C GLU A 73 12.35 22.81 7.62
N LEU A 74 11.54 23.35 8.55
CA LEU A 74 10.08 23.28 8.44
C LEU A 74 9.57 23.94 7.17
N LYS A 75 10.09 25.13 6.84
CA LYS A 75 9.77 25.80 5.57
C LYS A 75 10.16 24.94 4.36
N ARG A 76 11.33 24.28 4.40
CA ARG A 76 11.75 23.35 3.35
C ARG A 76 10.76 22.18 3.24
N PHE A 77 10.38 21.54 4.34
CA PHE A 77 9.41 20.45 4.35
C PHE A 77 8.07 20.88 3.72
N ALA A 78 7.56 22.06 4.08
CA ALA A 78 6.33 22.58 3.49
C ALA A 78 6.44 22.78 1.97
N LEU A 79 7.55 23.36 1.50
CA LEU A 79 7.78 23.59 0.07
C LEU A 79 7.95 22.30 -0.72
N ASP A 80 8.71 21.34 -0.18
CA ASP A 80 8.94 20.06 -0.83
C ASP A 80 7.65 19.23 -0.87
N THR A 81 6.85 19.25 0.20
CA THR A 81 5.49 18.65 0.22
C THR A 81 4.60 19.23 -0.89
N LEU A 82 4.65 20.56 -1.10
CA LEU A 82 3.85 21.21 -2.15
C LEU A 82 4.36 20.90 -3.56
N ARG A 83 5.68 20.84 -3.76
CA ARG A 83 6.30 20.45 -5.03
C ARG A 83 5.91 19.04 -5.42
N LEU A 84 6.03 18.12 -4.47
CA LEU A 84 5.66 16.73 -4.60
C LEU A 84 4.17 16.59 -4.94
N ALA A 85 3.29 17.20 -4.14
CA ALA A 85 1.85 17.15 -4.37
C ALA A 85 1.46 17.69 -5.75
N ARG A 86 2.12 18.76 -6.20
CA ARG A 86 1.95 19.33 -7.54
C ARG A 86 2.40 18.34 -8.61
N ASN A 87 3.61 17.81 -8.55
CA ASN A 87 4.12 16.90 -9.58
C ASN A 87 3.25 15.64 -9.71
N TRP A 88 2.82 15.06 -8.59
CA TRP A 88 1.89 13.93 -8.59
C TRP A 88 0.47 14.26 -9.04
N SER A 89 0.09 15.54 -9.11
CA SER A 89 -1.22 15.95 -9.62
C SER A 89 -1.22 16.16 -11.14
N GLU A 90 -0.04 16.23 -11.76
CA GLU A 90 0.08 16.32 -13.21
C GLU A 90 -0.37 15.00 -13.86
N PRO A 91 -0.99 15.03 -15.05
CA PRO A 91 -1.39 13.81 -15.76
C PRO A 91 -0.19 12.91 -16.09
N PHE A 92 0.99 13.52 -16.24
CA PHE A 92 2.27 12.85 -16.49
C PHE A 92 3.32 13.39 -15.51
N PRO A 93 3.42 12.83 -14.28
CA PRO A 93 4.44 13.22 -13.32
C PRO A 93 5.83 13.13 -13.95
N GLN A 94 6.66 14.15 -13.72
CA GLN A 94 7.99 14.24 -14.34
C GLN A 94 9.08 13.86 -13.36
N ILE A 95 10.15 13.26 -13.88
CA ILE A 95 11.34 12.93 -13.10
C ILE A 95 12.09 14.23 -12.76
N VAL A 96 12.36 14.46 -11.48
CA VAL A 96 13.01 15.67 -10.95
C VAL A 96 14.45 15.34 -10.53
N GLY A 97 15.38 15.40 -11.47
CA GLY A 97 16.80 15.22 -11.20
C GLY A 97 17.38 13.87 -11.65
N PRO A 98 18.61 13.55 -11.23
CA PRO A 98 19.32 12.38 -11.73
C PRO A 98 18.79 11.08 -11.12
N ILE A 99 18.61 10.06 -11.97
CA ILE A 99 18.32 8.70 -11.53
C ILE A 99 19.59 8.09 -10.95
N LYS A 100 19.51 7.56 -9.73
CA LYS A 100 20.60 6.80 -9.12
C LYS A 100 20.36 5.31 -9.34
N SER A 101 21.43 4.56 -9.58
CA SER A 101 21.34 3.12 -9.83
C SER A 101 22.43 2.38 -9.06
N PHE A 102 22.07 1.28 -8.40
CA PHE A 102 22.97 0.50 -7.55
C PHE A 102 22.76 -1.00 -7.78
N PRO A 103 23.82 -1.83 -7.74
CA PRO A 103 23.65 -3.27 -7.81
C PRO A 103 23.03 -3.81 -6.51
N SER A 104 21.92 -4.53 -6.61
CA SER A 104 21.23 -5.19 -5.48
C SER A 104 21.74 -6.61 -5.19
N GLY A 105 22.54 -7.17 -6.11
CA GLY A 105 23.12 -8.49 -5.98
C GLY A 105 22.16 -9.58 -6.42
N ARG A 106 21.68 -10.41 -5.50
CA ARG A 106 20.66 -11.47 -5.77
C ARG A 106 19.27 -11.11 -5.25
N HIS A 107 19.15 -9.97 -4.56
CA HIS A 107 17.91 -9.55 -3.93
C HIS A 107 17.09 -8.76 -4.94
N SER A 108 16.07 -9.41 -5.50
CA SER A 108 15.24 -8.88 -6.58
C SER A 108 13.88 -8.36 -6.11
N ASN A 109 13.60 -8.35 -4.80
CA ASN A 109 12.32 -7.90 -4.25
C ASN A 109 12.52 -6.84 -3.18
N ILE A 110 11.59 -5.90 -3.09
CA ILE A 110 11.54 -4.88 -2.05
C ILE A 110 10.51 -5.32 -1.03
N LEU A 111 10.88 -5.38 0.26
CA LEU A 111 9.92 -5.60 1.33
C LEU A 111 9.30 -4.28 1.77
N PHE A 112 10.13 -3.28 2.04
CA PHE A 112 9.72 -1.93 2.42
C PHE A 112 10.90 -0.96 2.33
N CYS A 113 10.59 0.34 2.43
CA CYS A 113 11.57 1.42 2.36
C CYS A 113 11.66 2.16 3.70
N LEU A 114 12.86 2.59 4.04
CA LEU A 114 13.15 3.59 5.06
C LEU A 114 13.59 4.89 4.35
N PRO A 115 13.56 6.05 5.03
CA PRO A 115 13.99 7.32 4.42
C PRO A 115 15.41 7.30 3.83
N ASP A 116 16.29 6.45 4.37
CA ASP A 116 17.71 6.35 4.00
C ASP A 116 18.16 4.94 3.62
N ALA A 117 17.26 3.96 3.59
CA ALA A 117 17.59 2.57 3.29
C ALA A 117 16.43 1.82 2.65
N ILE A 118 16.71 0.71 1.98
CA ILE A 118 15.69 -0.19 1.42
C ILE A 118 15.91 -1.58 1.98
N VAL A 119 14.84 -2.26 2.37
CA VAL A 119 14.90 -3.66 2.80
C VAL A 119 14.60 -4.55 1.60
N LEU A 120 15.60 -5.30 1.17
CA LEU A 120 15.55 -6.15 -0.01
C LEU A 120 15.45 -7.63 0.39
N TYR A 121 14.74 -8.40 -0.42
CA TYR A 121 14.49 -9.82 -0.22
C TYR A 121 14.87 -10.65 -1.43
N CYS A 122 15.46 -11.81 -1.17
CA CYS A 122 15.82 -12.80 -2.18
C CYS A 122 14.88 -14.01 -2.08
N LEU A 123 13.98 -14.15 -3.05
CA LEU A 123 13.03 -15.28 -3.12
C LEU A 123 13.73 -16.65 -3.19
N SER A 124 14.92 -16.71 -3.79
CA SER A 124 15.59 -17.97 -4.09
C SER A 124 16.24 -18.63 -2.87
N ASP A 125 16.66 -17.84 -1.89
CA ASP A 125 17.34 -18.32 -0.69
C ASP A 125 16.70 -17.85 0.62
N GLY A 126 15.63 -17.04 0.56
CA GLY A 126 14.91 -16.59 1.74
C GLY A 126 15.68 -15.59 2.61
N THR A 127 16.70 -14.92 2.06
CA THR A 127 17.50 -13.92 2.78
C THR A 127 16.99 -12.50 2.59
N VAL A 128 17.20 -11.67 3.63
CA VAL A 128 16.89 -10.25 3.66
C VAL A 128 18.16 -9.45 3.90
N ILE A 129 18.32 -8.33 3.20
CA ILE A 129 19.36 -7.32 3.46
C ILE A 129 18.73 -5.94 3.59
N CYS A 130 19.42 -5.04 4.27
CA CYS A 130 19.15 -3.61 4.15
C CYS A 130 20.24 -2.99 3.25
N HIS A 131 19.81 -2.18 2.29
CA HIS A 131 20.67 -1.41 1.40
C HIS A 131 20.61 0.07 1.80
N ASP A 132 21.74 0.64 2.20
CA ASP A 132 21.87 2.06 2.52
C ASP A 132 21.89 2.90 1.22
N LEU A 133 20.93 3.81 1.07
CA LEU A 133 20.79 4.62 -0.14
C LEU A 133 21.82 5.75 -0.25
N GLN A 134 22.47 6.11 0.85
CA GLN A 134 23.50 7.15 0.89
C GLN A 134 24.88 6.56 0.59
N THR A 135 25.22 5.43 1.21
CA THR A 135 26.54 4.82 1.10
C THR A 135 26.61 3.75 -0.01
N GLY A 136 25.46 3.20 -0.42
CA GLY A 136 25.38 2.07 -1.35
C GLY A 136 25.83 0.74 -0.72
N VAL A 137 26.00 0.70 0.61
CA VAL A 137 26.47 -0.47 1.34
C VAL A 137 25.30 -1.35 1.76
N ASN A 138 25.46 -2.67 1.63
CA ASN A 138 24.51 -3.66 2.12
C ASN A 138 24.89 -4.12 3.53
N THR A 139 23.89 -4.41 4.36
CA THR A 139 24.09 -5.21 5.57
C THR A 139 24.46 -6.65 5.22
N GLU A 140 24.91 -7.41 6.22
CA GLU A 140 25.05 -8.86 6.06
C GLU A 140 23.68 -9.50 5.77
N PRO A 141 23.60 -10.51 4.87
CA PRO A 141 22.37 -11.24 4.62
C PRO A 141 21.82 -11.94 5.86
N PHE A 142 20.54 -11.71 6.15
CA PHE A 142 19.82 -12.30 7.25
C PHE A 142 18.83 -13.34 6.73
N PHE A 143 19.04 -14.63 7.04
CA PHE A 143 18.13 -15.68 6.60
C PHE A 143 16.83 -15.65 7.40
N VAL A 144 15.71 -15.48 6.69
CA VAL A 144 14.37 -15.46 7.28
C VAL A 144 13.59 -16.71 6.88
N GLY A 145 13.68 -17.14 5.62
CA GLY A 145 12.86 -18.20 5.03
C GLY A 145 11.99 -17.66 3.89
N ARG A 146 11.05 -18.47 3.36
CA ARG A 146 10.16 -17.98 2.31
C ARG A 146 9.07 -17.09 2.90
N ILE A 147 9.05 -15.80 2.57
CA ILE A 147 7.98 -14.91 3.02
C ILE A 147 6.75 -15.12 2.14
N ASN A 148 5.63 -15.47 2.76
CA ASN A 148 4.34 -15.70 2.11
C ASN A 148 3.41 -14.48 2.22
N ASP A 149 3.51 -13.74 3.32
CA ASP A 149 2.66 -12.58 3.60
C ASP A 149 3.32 -11.69 4.67
N MET A 150 2.95 -10.41 4.71
CA MET A 150 3.51 -9.41 5.61
C MET A 150 2.44 -8.48 6.19
N SER A 151 2.61 -8.08 7.45
CA SER A 151 1.78 -7.07 8.08
C SER A 151 2.12 -5.66 7.63
N SER A 152 1.35 -4.69 8.13
CA SER A 152 1.80 -3.30 8.17
C SER A 152 3.12 -3.10 8.85
N LEU A 153 3.88 -2.17 8.27
CA LEU A 153 5.00 -1.53 8.93
C LEU A 153 4.45 -0.83 10.17
N LEU A 154 5.09 -1.12 11.28
CA LEU A 154 4.90 -0.45 12.53
C LEU A 154 6.19 0.31 12.82
N GLU A 155 6.09 1.62 12.84
CA GLU A 155 7.21 2.45 13.27
C GLU A 155 7.30 2.44 14.79
N GLU A 156 8.49 2.14 15.27
CA GLU A 156 8.86 2.08 16.67
C GLU A 156 10.04 3.03 16.91
N PRO A 157 10.29 3.45 18.17
CA PRO A 157 11.44 4.31 18.47
C PRO A 157 12.80 3.74 18.03
N GLU A 158 12.91 2.41 17.91
CA GLU A 158 14.12 1.71 17.47
C GLU A 158 14.24 1.59 15.94
N GLY A 159 13.17 1.88 15.18
CA GLY A 159 13.12 1.74 13.73
C GLY A 159 11.79 1.18 13.22
N LEU A 160 11.79 0.59 12.03
CA LEU A 160 10.60 -0.02 11.45
C LEU A 160 10.52 -1.51 11.80
N THR A 161 9.34 -1.95 12.19
CA THR A 161 9.06 -3.34 12.55
C THR A 161 7.96 -3.89 11.65
N VAL A 162 8.10 -5.13 11.21
CA VAL A 162 7.10 -5.82 10.38
C VAL A 162 6.97 -7.28 10.80
N ALA A 163 5.75 -7.80 10.77
CA ALA A 163 5.51 -9.23 10.92
C ALA A 163 5.44 -9.90 9.55
N ALA A 164 5.99 -11.10 9.43
CA ALA A 164 5.96 -11.90 8.22
C ALA A 164 5.52 -13.34 8.52
N LEU A 165 4.71 -13.91 7.64
CA LEU A 165 4.39 -15.33 7.59
C LEU A 165 5.45 -16.01 6.75
N VAL A 166 6.17 -16.95 7.36
CA VAL A 166 7.32 -17.61 6.75
C VAL A 166 7.03 -19.08 6.57
N ASP A 167 7.27 -19.57 5.35
CA ASP A 167 7.11 -20.96 4.91
C ASP A 167 5.73 -21.58 5.21
N ASN A 168 4.71 -20.74 5.43
CA ASN A 168 3.40 -21.09 6.01
C ASN A 168 3.49 -21.89 7.32
N GLN A 169 4.58 -21.73 8.08
CA GLN A 169 4.91 -22.53 9.25
C GLN A 169 5.20 -21.68 10.49
N GLU A 170 5.50 -20.41 10.32
CA GLU A 170 5.80 -19.54 11.45
C GLU A 170 5.49 -18.07 11.18
N ILE A 171 5.30 -17.33 12.26
CA ILE A 171 5.28 -15.87 12.23
C ILE A 171 6.60 -15.37 12.80
N VAL A 172 7.25 -14.49 12.06
CA VAL A 172 8.45 -13.77 12.50
C VAL A 172 8.14 -12.27 12.59
N VAL A 173 8.82 -11.56 13.50
CA VAL A 173 8.81 -10.10 13.53
C VAL A 173 10.23 -9.61 13.33
N LEU A 174 10.43 -8.89 12.23
CA LEU A 174 11.69 -8.28 11.85
C LEU A 174 11.67 -6.81 12.23
N THR A 175 12.75 -6.31 12.82
CA THR A 175 12.94 -4.89 13.11
C THR A 175 14.21 -4.41 12.41
N THR A 176 14.09 -3.28 11.72
CA THR A 176 15.18 -2.61 11.05
C THR A 176 15.44 -1.25 11.65
N SER A 177 16.68 -0.99 12.04
CA SER A 177 17.13 0.31 12.56
C SER A 177 18.03 0.99 11.53
N SER A 178 17.85 2.28 11.25
CA SER A 178 18.80 3.05 10.43
C SER A 178 19.88 3.74 11.27
N HIS A 179 19.63 4.02 12.55
CA HIS A 179 20.54 4.77 13.41
C HIS A 179 20.99 3.97 14.66
N PRO A 180 22.28 4.01 15.05
CA PRO A 180 23.41 4.66 14.37
C PRO A 180 23.95 3.86 13.18
N ASN A 181 23.59 2.58 13.07
CA ASN A 181 23.99 1.70 11.98
C ASN A 181 22.77 0.97 11.44
N LEU A 182 22.74 0.79 10.13
CA LEU A 182 21.73 0.00 9.45
C LEU A 182 21.81 -1.47 9.92
N SER A 183 20.73 -2.00 10.48
CA SER A 183 20.70 -3.39 10.97
C SER A 183 19.32 -4.02 10.82
N ILE A 184 19.29 -5.35 10.70
CA ILE A 184 18.07 -6.17 10.74
C ILE A 184 18.18 -7.09 11.96
N SER A 185 17.11 -7.18 12.74
CA SER A 185 17.05 -8.07 13.90
C SER A 185 15.71 -8.79 13.98
N LEU A 186 15.72 -10.02 14.51
CA LEU A 186 14.52 -10.81 14.80
C LEU A 186 14.08 -10.58 16.25
N LYS A 187 12.89 -10.00 16.44
CA LYS A 187 12.34 -9.70 17.78
C LYS A 187 11.35 -10.75 18.28
N PHE A 188 10.67 -11.44 17.37
CA PHE A 188 9.67 -12.46 17.71
C PHE A 188 9.68 -13.58 16.68
N ARG A 189 9.49 -14.81 17.14
CA ARG A 189 9.34 -16.00 16.30
C ARG A 189 8.35 -16.96 16.96
N ARG A 190 7.36 -17.40 16.20
CA ARG A 190 6.35 -18.34 16.71
C ARG A 190 6.04 -19.40 15.66
N PRO A 191 6.31 -20.69 15.95
CA PRO A 191 5.85 -21.77 15.11
C PRO A 191 4.32 -21.85 15.13
N LEU A 192 3.77 -22.15 13.98
CA LEU A 192 2.35 -22.33 13.72
C LEU A 192 2.02 -23.82 13.57
N ASP A 193 0.74 -24.16 13.68
CA ASP A 193 0.25 -25.53 13.60
C ASP A 193 0.07 -25.94 12.13
N LEU A 194 0.76 -27.01 11.71
CA LEU A 194 0.73 -27.53 10.34
C LEU A 194 -0.66 -28.02 9.89
N GLY A 195 -1.61 -28.17 10.81
CA GLY A 195 -3.00 -28.54 10.52
C GLY A 195 -3.84 -27.44 9.84
N PHE A 196 -3.33 -26.21 9.77
CA PHE A 196 -4.07 -25.06 9.23
C PHE A 196 -3.40 -24.45 8.00
N GLN A 197 -4.21 -23.79 7.18
CA GLN A 197 -3.75 -22.87 6.16
C GLN A 197 -3.74 -21.45 6.73
N TYR A 198 -2.66 -20.71 6.50
CA TYR A 198 -2.43 -19.38 7.07
C TYR A 198 -2.48 -18.29 6.00
N SER A 199 -2.99 -17.11 6.38
CA SER A 199 -3.14 -15.94 5.51
C SER A 199 -3.35 -14.66 6.34
N ALA A 200 -3.12 -13.49 5.76
CA ALA A 200 -3.35 -12.18 6.35
C ALA A 200 -2.67 -11.99 7.72
N VAL A 201 -1.36 -11.74 7.67
CA VAL A 201 -0.55 -11.39 8.85
C VAL A 201 -0.84 -9.96 9.27
N PHE A 202 -1.08 -9.77 10.56
CA PHE A 202 -1.28 -8.44 11.13
C PHE A 202 -0.38 -8.23 12.34
N MET A 203 -0.09 -6.97 12.62
CA MET A 203 0.70 -6.58 13.77
C MET A 203 0.31 -5.18 14.24
N ASN A 204 0.21 -5.01 15.55
CA ASN A 204 0.12 -3.71 16.20
C ASN A 204 1.24 -3.57 17.26
N SER A 205 1.17 -2.52 18.07
CA SER A 205 2.15 -2.23 19.11
C SER A 205 2.33 -3.33 20.16
N THR A 206 1.36 -4.23 20.33
CA THR A 206 1.36 -5.22 21.43
C THR A 206 1.13 -6.66 20.97
N VAL A 207 0.52 -6.85 19.80
CA VAL A 207 0.05 -8.14 19.30
C VAL A 207 0.53 -8.35 17.88
N VAL A 208 0.89 -9.59 17.58
CA VAL A 208 1.08 -10.10 16.22
C VAL A 208 0.14 -11.27 16.02
N GLY A 209 -0.38 -11.45 14.81
CA GLY A 209 -1.25 -12.58 14.53
C GLY A 209 -1.39 -12.87 13.06
N VAL A 210 -2.22 -13.86 12.78
CA VAL A 210 -2.50 -14.38 11.45
C VAL A 210 -3.93 -14.89 11.44
N ALA A 211 -4.58 -14.83 10.28
CA ALA A 211 -5.82 -15.55 10.10
C ALA A 211 -5.57 -16.92 9.47
N ARG A 212 -6.35 -17.90 9.89
CA ARG A 212 -6.13 -19.31 9.59
C ARG A 212 -7.43 -20.02 9.29
N SER A 213 -7.36 -21.11 8.55
CA SER A 213 -8.49 -21.98 8.27
C SER A 213 -8.06 -23.43 8.32
N ALA A 214 -8.86 -24.28 8.96
CA ALA A 214 -8.68 -25.72 8.86
C ALA A 214 -9.09 -26.19 7.46
N ASN A 215 -8.43 -27.22 6.95
CA ASN A 215 -8.78 -27.79 5.64
C ASN A 215 -10.27 -28.20 5.62
N GLY A 216 -11.10 -27.52 4.81
CA GLY A 216 -12.52 -27.85 4.64
C GLY A 216 -13.45 -26.64 4.60
N SER A 217 -14.68 -26.82 5.10
CA SER A 217 -15.73 -25.79 5.17
C SER A 217 -15.79 -25.07 6.53
N GLU A 218 -14.73 -25.18 7.33
CA GLU A 218 -14.68 -24.57 8.66
C GLU A 218 -14.49 -23.05 8.57
N PRO A 219 -15.10 -22.29 9.50
CA PRO A 219 -14.97 -20.85 9.49
C PRO A 219 -13.51 -20.40 9.64
N THR A 220 -13.18 -19.23 9.08
CA THR A 220 -11.87 -18.60 9.31
C THR A 220 -11.71 -18.27 10.79
N GLU A 221 -10.54 -18.56 11.34
CA GLU A 221 -10.13 -18.17 12.69
C GLU A 221 -9.06 -17.09 12.63
N ILE A 222 -9.00 -16.24 13.65
CA ILE A 222 -7.93 -15.26 13.86
C ILE A 222 -7.13 -15.72 15.07
N GLN A 223 -5.87 -16.06 14.84
CA GLN A 223 -4.93 -16.42 15.90
C GLN A 223 -4.02 -15.24 16.20
N SER A 224 -3.96 -14.83 17.46
CA SER A 224 -3.14 -13.69 17.88
C SER A 224 -2.24 -14.05 19.07
N PHE A 225 -1.08 -13.39 19.14
CA PHE A 225 -0.04 -13.62 20.14
C PHE A 225 0.44 -12.28 20.68
N ASN A 226 0.65 -12.21 21.99
CA ASN A 226 1.27 -11.03 22.58
C ASN A 226 2.76 -10.99 22.21
N ARG A 227 3.24 -9.84 21.71
CA ARG A 227 4.65 -9.66 21.29
C ARG A 227 5.63 -9.72 22.46
N LEU A 228 5.21 -9.24 23.63
CA LEU A 228 6.05 -9.16 24.84
C LEU A 228 5.96 -10.42 25.70
N VAL A 229 4.80 -11.09 25.71
CA VAL A 229 4.54 -12.30 26.48
C VAL A 229 4.00 -13.39 25.55
N PRO A 230 4.85 -14.07 24.75
CA PRO A 230 4.41 -15.00 23.69
C PRO A 230 3.59 -16.21 24.18
N SER A 231 3.52 -16.45 25.48
CA SER A 231 2.63 -17.46 26.08
C SER A 231 1.16 -17.01 26.11
N ILE A 232 0.89 -15.70 26.04
CA ILE A 232 -0.46 -15.17 25.90
C ILE A 232 -0.85 -15.22 24.43
N SER A 233 -1.91 -15.97 24.14
CA SER A 233 -2.48 -16.08 22.80
C SER A 233 -4.00 -16.10 22.88
N SER A 234 -4.66 -15.69 21.79
CA SER A 234 -6.11 -15.82 21.63
C SER A 234 -6.42 -16.43 20.27
N THR A 235 -7.57 -17.10 20.18
CA THR A 235 -8.11 -17.61 18.92
C THR A 235 -9.56 -17.18 18.86
N ILE A 236 -9.92 -16.51 17.77
CA ILE A 236 -11.23 -15.93 17.55
C ILE A 236 -11.84 -16.60 16.34
N VAL A 237 -12.98 -17.25 16.51
CA VAL A 237 -13.72 -17.85 15.40
C VAL A 237 -14.57 -16.77 14.73
N THR A 238 -14.43 -16.60 13.41
CA THR A 238 -15.25 -15.66 12.65
C THR A 238 -16.52 -16.35 12.12
N ASP A 239 -17.51 -15.57 11.70
CA ASP A 239 -18.67 -16.09 10.98
C ASP A 239 -18.43 -16.30 9.48
N ARG A 240 -17.17 -16.16 9.02
CA ARG A 240 -16.84 -16.18 7.60
C ARG A 240 -16.42 -17.57 7.13
N PRO A 241 -16.91 -18.00 5.95
CA PRO A 241 -16.40 -19.20 5.33
C PRO A 241 -14.92 -18.99 4.96
N PRO A 242 -14.18 -20.08 4.80
CA PRO A 242 -12.77 -19.99 4.47
C PRO A 242 -12.62 -19.32 3.10
N SER A 243 -11.94 -18.18 3.10
CA SER A 243 -11.59 -17.45 1.88
C SER A 243 -10.09 -17.59 1.65
N PRO A 244 -9.65 -18.05 0.47
CA PRO A 244 -8.22 -18.03 0.14
C PRO A 244 -7.70 -16.61 -0.07
N VAL A 245 -8.60 -15.63 -0.23
CA VAL A 245 -8.24 -14.24 -0.49
C VAL A 245 -8.68 -13.36 0.67
N MET A 246 -7.70 -12.94 1.45
CA MET A 246 -7.89 -12.08 2.60
C MET A 246 -6.61 -11.28 2.86
N GLY A 247 -6.80 -10.00 3.16
CA GLY A 247 -5.74 -9.11 3.62
C GLY A 247 -6.13 -8.52 4.97
N SER A 248 -5.13 -8.11 5.75
CA SER A 248 -5.35 -7.49 7.05
C SER A 248 -4.74 -6.10 7.18
N SER A 249 -5.45 -5.20 7.83
CA SER A 249 -4.98 -3.84 8.14
C SER A 249 -5.09 -3.57 9.62
N VAL A 250 -4.23 -2.70 10.14
CA VAL A 250 -4.27 -2.30 11.55
C VAL A 250 -4.47 -0.79 11.62
N ILE A 251 -5.56 -0.36 12.26
CA ILE A 251 -5.90 1.06 12.42
C ILE A 251 -6.07 1.33 13.91
N GLY A 252 -5.12 2.08 14.47
CA GLY A 252 -4.95 2.13 15.93
C GLY A 252 -4.60 0.74 16.44
N ASP A 253 -5.39 0.21 17.37
CA ASP A 253 -5.22 -1.16 17.87
C ASP A 253 -6.21 -2.17 17.26
N THR A 254 -7.10 -1.71 16.38
CA THR A 254 -8.15 -2.55 15.78
C THR A 254 -7.61 -3.17 14.50
N VAL A 255 -7.79 -4.48 14.35
CA VAL A 255 -7.38 -5.22 13.15
C VAL A 255 -8.60 -5.36 12.24
N TYR A 256 -8.43 -5.09 10.96
CA TYR A 256 -9.48 -5.24 9.95
C TYR A 256 -9.05 -6.32 8.98
N PHE A 257 -9.97 -7.18 8.59
CA PHE A 257 -9.76 -8.17 7.56
C PHE A 257 -10.75 -7.91 6.44
N ILE A 258 -10.26 -7.90 5.21
CA ILE A 258 -11.10 -7.77 4.03
C ILE A 258 -11.12 -9.12 3.33
N PHE A 259 -12.32 -9.67 3.17
CA PHE A 259 -12.55 -10.94 2.50
C PHE A 259 -13.13 -10.67 1.12
N HIS A 260 -12.48 -11.19 0.09
CA HIS A 260 -13.04 -11.20 -1.26
C HIS A 260 -13.54 -12.60 -1.57
N GLN A 261 -14.86 -12.77 -1.63
CA GLN A 261 -15.45 -14.07 -1.96
C GLN A 261 -15.59 -14.17 -3.49
N LEU A 262 -15.09 -15.24 -4.10
CA LEU A 262 -15.16 -15.41 -5.56
C LEU A 262 -16.60 -15.41 -6.10
N SER A 263 -17.54 -15.91 -5.30
CA SER A 263 -18.96 -15.98 -5.62
C SER A 263 -19.75 -14.72 -5.25
N ASP A 264 -19.20 -13.84 -4.40
CA ASP A 264 -19.91 -12.64 -3.92
C ASP A 264 -19.31 -11.39 -4.59
N PRO A 265 -20.12 -10.54 -5.24
CA PRO A 265 -19.64 -9.27 -5.74
C PRO A 265 -19.16 -8.29 -4.68
N HIS A 266 -19.45 -8.53 -3.40
CA HIS A 266 -19.09 -7.64 -2.31
C HIS A 266 -17.83 -8.14 -1.58
N ALA A 267 -16.89 -7.22 -1.34
CA ALA A 267 -15.88 -7.46 -0.33
C ALA A 267 -16.49 -7.28 1.06
N LEU A 268 -16.07 -8.11 2.00
CA LEU A 268 -16.62 -8.14 3.35
C LEU A 268 -15.55 -7.66 4.31
N VAL A 269 -15.91 -6.82 5.28
CA VAL A 269 -14.94 -6.24 6.21
C VAL A 269 -15.24 -6.72 7.63
N TYR A 270 -14.33 -7.50 8.18
CA TYR A 270 -14.37 -7.88 9.59
C TYR A 270 -13.47 -6.93 10.39
N ALA A 271 -14.02 -6.26 11.39
CA ALA A 271 -13.25 -5.48 12.34
C ALA A 271 -13.08 -6.30 13.64
N CYS A 272 -11.85 -6.68 13.94
CA CYS A 272 -11.46 -7.35 15.17
C CYS A 272 -11.05 -6.30 16.22
N PRO A 273 -11.89 -6.05 17.24
CA PRO A 273 -11.56 -5.08 18.28
C PRO A 273 -10.36 -5.55 19.12
N PRO A 274 -9.60 -4.59 19.68
CA PRO A 274 -8.37 -4.89 20.42
C PRO A 274 -8.59 -5.85 21.60
N ARG A 275 -9.74 -5.75 22.27
CA ARG A 275 -10.07 -6.55 23.46
C ARG A 275 -10.16 -8.06 23.22
N LEU A 276 -10.33 -8.49 21.97
CA LEU A 276 -10.36 -9.91 21.59
C LEU A 276 -8.97 -10.46 21.25
N LEU A 277 -8.01 -9.56 21.03
CA LEU A 277 -6.63 -9.92 20.75
C LEU A 277 -5.91 -10.34 22.04
N ALA A 278 -4.77 -10.99 21.90
CA ALA A 278 -3.90 -11.47 22.97
C ALA A 278 -3.25 -10.31 23.78
N GLN A 279 -4.04 -9.56 24.53
CA GLN A 279 -3.56 -8.45 25.36
C GLN A 279 -3.06 -8.91 26.74
N ALA A 280 -2.11 -8.15 27.30
CA ALA A 280 -1.58 -8.34 28.64
C ALA A 280 -1.97 -7.15 29.54
N PRO A 281 -2.60 -7.36 30.72
CA PRO A 281 -3.02 -8.66 31.26
C PRO A 281 -4.19 -9.26 30.47
N PRO A 282 -4.36 -10.61 30.49
CA PRO A 282 -5.52 -11.25 29.88
C PRO A 282 -6.81 -10.70 30.47
N GLN A 283 -7.77 -10.32 29.63
CA GLN A 283 -9.05 -9.81 30.12
C GLN A 283 -9.92 -10.97 30.63
N PRO A 284 -10.36 -10.95 31.90
CA PRO A 284 -11.26 -11.98 32.43
C PRO A 284 -12.65 -11.84 31.78
N ASN A 285 -13.28 -12.98 31.47
CA ASN A 285 -14.67 -13.07 30.96
C ASN A 285 -14.93 -12.50 29.55
N VAL A 286 -13.91 -12.43 28.68
CA VAL A 286 -14.16 -12.13 27.26
C VAL A 286 -14.78 -13.36 26.60
N ASP A 287 -16.00 -13.21 26.08
CA ASP A 287 -16.60 -14.23 25.23
C ASP A 287 -15.95 -14.17 23.85
N TYR A 288 -15.10 -15.15 23.57
CA TYR A 288 -14.45 -15.34 22.27
C TYR A 288 -15.35 -16.08 21.25
N SER A 289 -16.64 -16.30 21.58
CA SER A 289 -17.59 -16.91 20.66
C SER A 289 -17.81 -16.04 19.40
N VAL A 290 -18.33 -16.69 18.35
CA VAL A 290 -18.40 -16.22 16.97
C VAL A 290 -18.76 -14.74 16.87
N GLN A 291 -17.77 -13.93 16.50
CA GLN A 291 -17.97 -12.52 16.26
C GLN A 291 -18.49 -12.31 14.85
N ARG A 292 -19.52 -11.46 14.75
CA ARG A 292 -20.17 -11.18 13.47
C ARG A 292 -19.38 -10.15 12.69
N SER A 293 -19.07 -10.49 11.45
CA SER A 293 -18.51 -9.55 10.50
C SER A 293 -19.53 -8.53 10.03
N HIS A 294 -19.06 -7.34 9.69
CA HIS A 294 -19.89 -6.33 9.07
C HIS A 294 -19.79 -6.44 7.55
N ILE A 295 -20.91 -6.31 6.87
CA ILE A 295 -20.93 -6.27 5.40
C ILE A 295 -20.77 -4.82 5.00
N ALA A 296 -19.55 -4.41 4.64
CA ALA A 296 -19.39 -3.28 3.74
C ALA A 296 -19.87 -3.76 2.36
N ARG A 297 -20.76 -3.03 1.70
CA ARG A 297 -21.10 -3.35 0.31
C ARG A 297 -20.22 -2.49 -0.56
N ILE A 298 -19.27 -3.09 -1.28
CA ILE A 298 -18.71 -2.42 -2.44
C ILE A 298 -19.75 -2.51 -3.56
N PRO A 299 -20.35 -1.41 -4.02
CA PRO A 299 -21.11 -1.45 -5.27
C PRO A 299 -20.12 -1.75 -6.39
N ARG A 300 -20.32 -2.85 -7.13
CA ARG A 300 -19.51 -3.11 -8.33
C ARG A 300 -19.75 -1.98 -9.32
N PRO A 301 -18.70 -1.37 -9.91
CA PRO A 301 -18.85 -0.36 -10.94
C PRO A 301 -19.51 -0.89 -12.23
N LEU A 302 -19.55 -2.21 -12.43
CA LEU A 302 -19.97 -2.84 -13.68
C LEU A 302 -20.84 -4.09 -13.42
N GLU A 303 -21.96 -4.19 -14.15
CA GLU A 303 -22.80 -5.39 -14.24
C GLU A 303 -22.04 -6.48 -15.00
N TYR A 304 -21.10 -7.15 -14.33
CA TYR A 304 -20.47 -8.34 -14.88
C TYR A 304 -21.52 -9.45 -15.02
N SER A 305 -21.48 -10.14 -16.16
CA SER A 305 -22.35 -11.28 -16.42
C SER A 305 -22.04 -12.40 -15.42
N GLN A 306 -23.04 -13.20 -15.03
CA GLN A 306 -22.86 -14.30 -14.08
C GLN A 306 -21.84 -15.37 -14.53
N GLU A 307 -21.35 -15.32 -15.76
CA GLU A 307 -20.45 -16.31 -16.36
C GLU A 307 -18.95 -16.00 -16.14
N GLU A 308 -18.60 -14.78 -15.71
CA GLU A 308 -17.20 -14.35 -15.49
C GLU A 308 -16.69 -14.68 -14.06
N ARG A 309 -16.89 -15.92 -13.59
CA ARG A 309 -16.63 -16.32 -12.19
C ARG A 309 -15.20 -16.72 -11.84
N ASN A 310 -14.26 -16.62 -12.77
CA ASN A 310 -12.86 -16.97 -12.51
C ASN A 310 -12.04 -15.74 -12.09
N MET A 311 -12.46 -15.05 -11.04
CA MET A 311 -11.59 -14.05 -10.42
C MET A 311 -10.51 -14.76 -9.60
N ARG A 312 -9.25 -14.31 -9.71
CA ARG A 312 -8.23 -14.55 -8.68
C ARG A 312 -8.03 -13.21 -8.02
N ALA A 313 -8.60 -13.03 -6.83
CA ALA A 313 -8.41 -11.79 -6.10
C ALA A 313 -7.10 -11.87 -5.30
N TYR A 314 -6.36 -10.76 -5.25
CA TYR A 314 -5.25 -10.56 -4.34
C TYR A 314 -5.69 -9.53 -3.30
N CYS A 315 -6.26 -9.98 -2.20
CA CYS A 315 -6.55 -9.03 -1.12
C CYS A 315 -5.24 -8.71 -0.42
N VAL A 316 -4.50 -7.77 -0.99
CA VAL A 316 -3.46 -7.10 -0.22
C VAL A 316 -4.17 -6.20 0.75
N LEU A 317 -3.69 -6.19 1.99
CA LEU A 317 -3.85 -5.04 2.83
C LEU A 317 -2.57 -4.91 3.64
N SER A 318 -1.89 -3.79 3.42
CA SER A 318 -1.34 -3.01 4.49
C SER A 318 -0.89 -1.66 3.94
N THR A 319 -1.15 -0.60 4.70
CA THR A 319 -0.54 0.71 4.52
C THR A 319 -0.12 1.22 5.90
N GLU A 320 0.87 2.11 5.93
CA GLU A 320 1.33 2.74 7.17
C GLU A 320 0.16 3.37 7.95
N PRO A 321 0.18 3.32 9.30
CA PRO A 321 -0.88 3.92 10.12
C PRO A 321 -0.84 5.45 10.14
N HIS A 322 0.03 6.08 9.36
CA HIS A 322 0.21 7.52 9.29
C HIS A 322 -0.42 8.01 7.97
N TYR A 323 -1.01 9.22 7.94
CA TYR A 323 -1.58 9.88 6.72
C TYR A 323 -2.98 9.52 6.23
N GLY A 324 -4.03 9.81 7.02
CA GLY A 324 -5.39 10.10 6.51
C GLY A 324 -6.15 9.02 5.72
N GLN A 325 -5.49 7.98 5.22
CA GLN A 325 -6.04 6.95 4.37
C GLN A 325 -5.42 5.60 4.68
N ASN A 326 -6.27 4.58 4.69
CA ASN A 326 -5.86 3.21 4.91
C ASN A 326 -5.91 2.42 3.62
N THR A 327 -5.18 1.33 3.70
CA THR A 327 -5.38 0.05 3.06
C THR A 327 -5.86 0.07 1.62
N ILE A 328 -5.08 -0.54 0.75
CA ILE A 328 -5.41 -0.70 -0.66
C ILE A 328 -5.69 -2.18 -0.87
N SER A 329 -6.82 -2.55 -1.47
CA SER A 329 -7.06 -3.91 -1.95
C SER A 329 -7.03 -3.96 -3.48
N ILE A 330 -6.55 -5.08 -4.03
CA ILE A 330 -6.38 -5.27 -5.48
C ILE A 330 -7.14 -6.53 -5.91
N ALA A 331 -8.32 -6.37 -6.50
CA ALA A 331 -9.01 -7.50 -7.11
C ALA A 331 -8.61 -7.62 -8.59
N TYR A 332 -8.55 -8.84 -9.11
CA TYR A 332 -8.28 -9.08 -10.52
C TYR A 332 -9.26 -10.10 -11.10
N SER A 333 -9.75 -9.83 -12.31
CA SER A 333 -10.68 -10.69 -13.03
C SER A 333 -10.05 -11.29 -14.29
N PHE A 334 -10.11 -12.62 -14.41
CA PHE A 334 -9.88 -13.30 -15.69
C PHE A 334 -11.22 -13.45 -16.41
N GLY A 335 -11.61 -12.43 -17.17
CA GLY A 335 -12.69 -12.53 -18.16
C GLY A 335 -12.17 -13.25 -19.41
N HIS A 336 -12.98 -14.15 -19.99
CA HIS A 336 -12.55 -14.98 -21.12
C HIS A 336 -12.54 -14.24 -22.47
N GLU A 337 -13.16 -13.05 -22.56
CA GLU A 337 -13.32 -12.32 -23.84
C GLU A 337 -13.27 -10.78 -23.73
N LEU A 338 -13.45 -10.22 -22.53
CA LEU A 338 -13.39 -8.79 -22.29
C LEU A 338 -12.11 -8.46 -21.53
N SER A 339 -11.36 -7.49 -22.06
CA SER A 339 -10.07 -7.00 -21.58
C SER A 339 -9.87 -7.20 -20.07
N PRO A 340 -8.82 -7.92 -19.63
CA PRO A 340 -8.61 -8.15 -18.22
C PRO A 340 -8.57 -6.81 -17.47
N ALA A 341 -9.32 -6.76 -16.38
CA ALA A 341 -9.44 -5.58 -15.56
C ALA A 341 -8.99 -5.91 -14.15
N MET A 342 -8.04 -5.12 -13.67
CA MET A 342 -7.66 -5.04 -12.27
C MET A 342 -8.46 -3.94 -11.59
N GLU A 343 -8.97 -4.19 -10.40
CA GLU A 343 -9.68 -3.21 -9.58
C GLU A 343 -8.84 -2.88 -8.35
N ILE A 344 -8.45 -1.62 -8.21
CA ILE A 344 -7.83 -1.12 -6.97
C ILE A 344 -8.90 -0.43 -6.16
N THR A 345 -9.14 -0.89 -4.93
CA THR A 345 -10.04 -0.21 -4.00
C THR A 345 -9.25 0.43 -2.87
N PHE A 346 -9.49 1.72 -2.66
CA PHE A 346 -8.91 2.48 -1.57
C PHE A 346 -9.87 2.52 -0.36
N TRP A 347 -9.36 2.21 0.83
CA TRP A 347 -10.16 2.05 2.06
C TRP A 347 -9.85 3.15 3.08
N PRO A 348 -10.51 4.33 2.98
CA PRO A 348 -10.14 5.53 3.70
C PRO A 348 -10.17 5.36 5.22
N ARG A 349 -9.30 6.14 5.86
CA ARG A 349 -9.32 6.52 7.27
C ARG A 349 -10.67 6.43 7.99
N PRO A 350 -11.02 5.46 8.87
CA PRO A 350 -11.95 5.81 9.93
C PRO A 350 -11.48 7.08 10.64
N ARG A 351 -12.21 8.19 10.42
CA ARG A 351 -12.35 9.30 11.38
C ARG A 351 -12.03 8.81 12.79
N PRO A 352 -10.91 9.10 13.50
CA PRO A 352 -10.79 8.71 14.89
C PRO A 352 -12.00 9.28 15.63
N LEU A 353 -12.99 8.43 15.89
CA LEU A 353 -14.13 8.85 16.67
C LEU A 353 -13.61 8.92 18.10
N ALA A 354 -13.66 10.10 18.71
CA ALA A 354 -13.29 10.23 20.10
C ALA A 354 -14.12 9.21 20.89
N ARG A 355 -13.47 8.26 21.60
CA ARG A 355 -14.17 7.19 22.35
C ARG A 355 -15.26 7.74 23.27
N THR A 356 -15.05 8.96 23.78
CA THR A 356 -15.99 9.72 24.61
C THR A 356 -17.33 10.03 23.95
N THR A 357 -17.45 9.89 22.63
CA THR A 357 -18.70 10.11 21.90
C THR A 357 -19.70 8.96 22.04
N PHE A 358 -19.27 7.78 22.51
CA PHE A 358 -20.13 6.61 22.67
C PHE A 358 -20.36 6.26 24.14
N ALA A 359 -21.61 5.99 24.49
CA ALA A 359 -22.01 5.60 25.85
C ALA A 359 -21.56 4.17 26.22
N THR A 360 -21.30 3.31 25.24
CA THR A 360 -20.90 1.91 25.43
C THR A 360 -19.81 1.51 24.43
N GLU A 361 -18.94 0.57 24.83
CA GLU A 361 -17.94 -0.06 23.94
C GLU A 361 -18.60 -0.72 22.72
N GLU A 362 -19.75 -1.38 22.89
CA GLU A 362 -20.51 -1.96 21.78
C GLU A 362 -20.97 -0.89 20.76
N GLY A 363 -21.34 0.30 21.24
CA GLY A 363 -21.70 1.43 20.39
C GLY A 363 -20.51 1.94 19.57
N TYR A 364 -19.34 2.02 20.21
CA TYR A 364 -18.08 2.37 19.56
C TYR A 364 -17.66 1.32 18.52
N GLU A 365 -17.78 0.02 18.84
CA GLU A 365 -17.48 -1.08 17.91
C GLU A 365 -18.41 -1.11 16.69
N LYS A 366 -19.72 -0.92 16.90
CA LYS A 366 -20.67 -0.79 15.79
C LYS A 366 -20.37 0.41 14.92
N ALA A 367 -19.89 1.50 15.51
CA ALA A 367 -19.45 2.66 14.74
C ALA A 367 -18.18 2.32 13.95
N ILE A 368 -17.17 1.72 14.58
CA ILE A 368 -15.94 1.26 13.93
C ILE A 368 -16.23 0.38 12.71
N GLY A 369 -17.09 -0.64 12.86
CA GLY A 369 -17.44 -1.54 11.77
C GLY A 369 -18.09 -0.84 10.57
N ARG A 370 -18.68 0.35 10.77
CA ARG A 370 -19.23 1.17 9.69
C ARG A 370 -18.21 2.10 9.05
N LEU A 371 -17.05 2.32 9.68
CA LEU A 371 -16.10 3.34 9.24
C LEU A 371 -15.19 2.89 8.08
N MET A 372 -14.92 1.59 7.94
CA MET A 372 -14.17 1.08 6.79
C MET A 372 -15.14 0.77 5.64
N GLN A 373 -15.49 1.79 4.87
CA GLN A 373 -16.21 1.68 3.60
C GLN A 373 -15.26 1.94 2.45
N PRO A 374 -15.44 1.33 1.27
CA PRO A 374 -14.63 1.68 0.10
C PRO A 374 -14.83 3.17 -0.23
N ALA A 375 -13.74 3.93 -0.40
CA ALA A 375 -13.84 5.32 -0.86
C ALA A 375 -14.04 5.36 -2.37
N ARG A 376 -13.07 4.77 -3.08
CA ARG A 376 -13.00 4.78 -4.54
C ARG A 376 -12.40 3.47 -5.03
N THR A 377 -12.89 3.03 -6.18
CA THR A 377 -12.36 1.89 -6.92
C THR A 377 -11.91 2.37 -8.29
N LEU A 378 -10.66 2.07 -8.65
CA LEU A 378 -10.10 2.31 -9.97
C LEU A 378 -10.11 1.00 -10.76
N ALA A 379 -10.71 1.01 -11.95
CA ALA A 379 -10.51 -0.05 -12.93
C ALA A 379 -9.26 0.27 -13.76
N ILE A 380 -8.32 -0.67 -13.79
CA ILE A 380 -7.07 -0.57 -14.53
C ILE A 380 -7.13 -1.58 -15.68
N PRO A 381 -7.01 -1.11 -16.94
CA PRO A 381 -6.97 -2.01 -18.08
C PRO A 381 -5.64 -2.76 -18.12
N GLY A 382 -5.70 -4.08 -18.29
CA GLY A 382 -4.52 -4.93 -18.38
C GLY A 382 -4.35 -5.86 -17.17
N THR A 383 -3.16 -6.45 -17.07
CA THR A 383 -2.83 -7.42 -16.01
C THR A 383 -1.58 -6.99 -15.27
N LEU A 384 -1.44 -7.38 -13.99
CA LEU A 384 -0.13 -7.26 -13.34
C LEU A 384 0.90 -8.06 -14.13
N SER A 385 2.05 -7.45 -14.39
CA SER A 385 3.08 -7.97 -15.28
C SER A 385 3.68 -9.26 -14.75
N ASN A 386 3.53 -10.41 -15.40
CA ASN A 386 3.91 -11.70 -14.78
C ASN A 386 5.39 -12.11 -14.95
N GLN A 387 6.31 -11.14 -15.02
CA GLN A 387 7.72 -11.41 -15.33
C GLN A 387 8.35 -12.43 -14.35
N PRO A 388 9.32 -13.24 -14.81
CA PRO A 388 10.04 -14.14 -13.92
C PRO A 388 10.65 -13.42 -12.72
N ASN A 389 10.61 -14.05 -11.54
CA ASN A 389 11.13 -13.53 -10.28
C ASN A 389 10.40 -12.31 -9.69
N THR A 390 9.23 -11.93 -10.22
CA THR A 390 8.35 -10.96 -9.56
C THR A 390 7.61 -11.60 -8.38
N ALA A 391 7.63 -10.98 -7.21
CA ALA A 391 6.67 -11.27 -6.15
C ALA A 391 5.75 -10.07 -5.92
N TRP A 392 4.76 -9.90 -6.81
CA TRP A 392 3.77 -8.81 -6.71
C TRP A 392 3.07 -8.77 -5.36
N GLU A 393 2.83 -9.93 -4.75
CA GLU A 393 2.25 -10.06 -3.42
C GLU A 393 3.08 -9.32 -2.36
N LEU A 394 4.42 -9.35 -2.45
CA LEU A 394 5.33 -8.64 -1.53
C LEU A 394 5.53 -7.16 -1.92
N ILE A 395 5.47 -6.85 -3.22
CA ILE A 395 5.66 -5.51 -3.78
C ILE A 395 4.55 -4.55 -3.33
N VAL A 396 3.32 -5.03 -3.18
CA VAL A 396 2.21 -4.20 -2.72
C VAL A 396 2.36 -3.84 -1.23
N SER A 397 3.26 -4.45 -0.46
CA SER A 397 3.59 -4.01 0.92
C SER A 397 4.45 -2.74 0.98
N ALA A 398 5.10 -2.36 -0.12
CA ALA A 398 5.96 -1.18 -0.21
C ALA A 398 5.22 0.03 -0.82
N ASN A 399 3.99 0.25 -0.36
CA ASN A 399 3.11 1.33 -0.79
C ASN A 399 2.84 2.29 0.38
N SER A 400 2.45 3.52 0.08
CA SER A 400 2.26 4.53 1.11
C SER A 400 0.83 4.74 1.60
N GLY A 401 -0.10 3.96 1.08
CA GLY A 401 -1.54 4.02 1.34
C GLY A 401 -2.31 5.12 0.65
N LEU A 402 -1.63 6.16 0.17
CA LEU A 402 -2.22 7.17 -0.73
C LEU A 402 -1.94 6.87 -2.20
N ALA A 403 -0.86 6.13 -2.47
CA ALA A 403 -0.44 5.83 -3.81
C ALA A 403 0.17 4.43 -3.90
N LEU A 404 -0.02 3.83 -5.07
CA LEU A 404 0.50 2.52 -5.44
C LEU A 404 1.12 2.61 -6.83
N ILE A 405 2.37 2.13 -6.95
CA ILE A 405 3.03 1.95 -8.23
C ILE A 405 2.83 0.50 -8.69
N LEU A 406 2.49 0.32 -9.96
CA LEU A 406 2.22 -0.96 -10.58
C LEU A 406 2.92 -1.09 -11.92
N VAL A 407 3.33 -2.30 -12.28
CA VAL A 407 3.74 -2.65 -13.63
C VAL A 407 2.63 -3.46 -14.28
N VAL A 408 2.01 -2.90 -15.32
CA VAL A 408 0.81 -3.45 -15.93
C VAL A 408 1.08 -3.81 -17.38
N ASP A 409 0.88 -5.07 -17.73
CA ASP A 409 0.84 -5.52 -19.12
C ASP A 409 -0.42 -4.97 -19.78
N PRO A 410 -0.28 -4.26 -20.91
CA PRO A 410 -1.44 -3.72 -21.62
C PRO A 410 -2.35 -4.87 -22.10
N PRO A 411 -3.66 -4.64 -22.21
CA PRO A 411 -4.55 -5.63 -22.78
C PRO A 411 -4.09 -5.99 -24.20
N PRO A 412 -4.24 -7.27 -24.62
CA PRO A 412 -3.90 -7.65 -25.98
C PRO A 412 -4.68 -6.77 -26.97
N PRO A 413 -4.07 -6.37 -28.10
CA PRO A 413 -4.79 -5.62 -29.11
C PRO A 413 -6.05 -6.40 -29.51
N PRO A 414 -7.20 -5.73 -29.74
CA PRO A 414 -8.39 -6.43 -30.15
C PRO A 414 -8.07 -7.25 -31.39
N SER A 415 -8.41 -8.54 -31.37
CA SER A 415 -8.25 -9.41 -32.54
C SER A 415 -8.89 -8.69 -33.73
N PRO A 416 -8.20 -8.60 -34.89
CA PRO A 416 -8.79 -7.98 -36.06
C PRO A 416 -10.17 -8.64 -36.26
N PRO A 417 -11.23 -7.85 -36.55
CA PRO A 417 -12.56 -8.41 -36.74
C PRO A 417 -12.40 -9.54 -37.72
N VAL A 418 -12.68 -10.78 -37.27
CA VAL A 418 -12.64 -11.96 -38.14
C VAL A 418 -13.53 -11.57 -39.29
N ALA A 419 -12.94 -11.33 -40.46
CA ALA A 419 -13.71 -10.95 -41.63
C ALA A 419 -14.66 -12.12 -41.82
N GLU A 420 -15.92 -11.92 -41.42
CA GLU A 420 -16.96 -12.91 -41.64
C GLU A 420 -16.91 -13.14 -43.14
N ASN A 421 -16.40 -14.32 -43.54
CA ASN A 421 -16.29 -14.73 -44.92
C ASN A 421 -17.70 -14.96 -45.46
N SER A 422 -18.45 -13.87 -45.57
CA SER A 422 -19.72 -13.73 -46.24
C SER A 422 -19.43 -13.34 -47.68
N ALA A 423 -18.77 -14.24 -48.40
CA ALA A 423 -18.71 -14.19 -49.84
C ALA A 423 -18.69 -15.62 -50.38
N VAL A 424 -19.90 -16.13 -50.58
CA VAL A 424 -20.23 -17.14 -51.58
C VAL A 424 -19.50 -16.75 -52.88
N HIS A 425 -18.46 -17.47 -53.27
CA HIS A 425 -18.09 -17.50 -54.67
C HIS A 425 -17.51 -18.85 -55.10
N ASP A 426 -18.38 -19.57 -55.81
CA ASP A 426 -18.08 -20.60 -56.78
C ASP A 426 -16.88 -20.26 -57.67
N GLY A 427 -16.00 -21.26 -57.83
CA GLY A 427 -15.36 -21.54 -59.11
C GLY A 427 -14.12 -20.73 -59.48
N ALA A 428 -12.94 -21.28 -59.15
CA ALA A 428 -11.90 -21.64 -60.12
C ALA A 428 -10.63 -22.05 -59.37
N GLN A 429 -10.34 -23.35 -59.39
CA GLN A 429 -9.09 -23.93 -58.92
C GLN A 429 -7.96 -23.54 -59.87
N HIS A 430 -6.97 -22.77 -59.40
CA HIS A 430 -5.60 -22.88 -59.92
C HIS A 430 -4.56 -22.48 -58.86
N GLU A 431 -3.96 -23.53 -58.30
CA GLU A 431 -2.56 -23.70 -57.89
C GLU A 431 -1.70 -22.47 -57.56
N ALA A 432 -1.33 -22.36 -56.29
CA ALA A 432 0.05 -22.08 -55.86
C ALA A 432 0.28 -22.72 -54.48
N ASN A 433 1.26 -23.61 -54.39
CA ASN A 433 1.73 -24.28 -53.15
C ASN A 433 2.43 -23.27 -52.21
N ALA A 434 1.67 -22.33 -51.63
CA ALA A 434 2.09 -21.63 -50.42
C ALA A 434 1.61 -22.47 -49.24
N ASP A 435 2.54 -22.86 -48.35
CA ASP A 435 2.25 -23.60 -47.13
C ASP A 435 1.16 -22.84 -46.34
N PRO A 436 -0.09 -23.32 -46.33
CA PRO A 436 -1.21 -22.58 -45.74
C PRO A 436 -1.09 -22.47 -44.21
N ASP A 437 -0.12 -23.17 -43.62
CA ASP A 437 0.10 -23.27 -42.19
C ASP A 437 1.32 -22.46 -41.70
N ALA A 438 1.92 -21.59 -42.54
CA ALA A 438 2.91 -20.63 -42.07
C ALA A 438 2.24 -19.57 -41.18
N GLU A 439 2.01 -19.93 -39.91
CA GLU A 439 1.53 -19.03 -38.87
C GLU A 439 2.40 -17.78 -38.85
N VAL A 440 1.83 -16.65 -39.26
CA VAL A 440 2.48 -15.35 -39.11
C VAL A 440 2.69 -15.17 -37.60
N PRO A 441 3.95 -15.01 -37.12
CA PRO A 441 4.19 -14.84 -35.70
C PRO A 441 3.37 -13.63 -35.22
N PRO A 442 2.69 -13.75 -34.06
CA PRO A 442 1.88 -12.67 -33.53
C PRO A 442 2.73 -11.41 -33.39
N PRO A 443 2.15 -10.20 -33.61
CA PRO A 443 2.87 -8.97 -33.40
C PRO A 443 3.43 -8.92 -31.97
N PRO A 444 4.63 -8.35 -31.76
CA PRO A 444 5.22 -8.26 -30.44
C PRO A 444 4.27 -7.50 -29.50
N LEU A 445 4.05 -8.05 -28.31
CA LEU A 445 3.22 -7.40 -27.29
C LEU A 445 3.81 -6.03 -26.92
N PRO A 446 2.96 -5.03 -26.68
CA PRO A 446 3.45 -3.73 -26.24
C PRO A 446 4.15 -3.90 -24.87
N PRO A 447 5.18 -3.07 -24.57
CA PRO A 447 5.88 -3.17 -23.30
C PRO A 447 4.91 -2.88 -22.13
N PRO A 448 5.17 -3.46 -20.95
CA PRO A 448 4.43 -3.14 -19.73
C PRO A 448 4.50 -1.63 -19.43
N LYS A 449 3.45 -1.10 -18.82
CA LYS A 449 3.37 0.29 -18.38
C LYS A 449 3.64 0.40 -16.89
N LEU A 450 4.38 1.43 -16.49
CA LEU A 450 4.51 1.82 -15.10
C LEU A 450 3.39 2.80 -14.74
N LEU A 451 2.45 2.38 -13.89
CA LEU A 451 1.29 3.15 -13.51
C LEU A 451 1.36 3.56 -12.04
N LEU A 452 0.93 4.78 -11.74
CA LEU A 452 0.70 5.30 -10.40
C LEU A 452 -0.81 5.42 -10.19
N ALA A 453 -1.37 4.57 -9.36
CA ALA A 453 -2.72 4.72 -8.84
C ALA A 453 -2.66 5.56 -7.57
N ARG A 454 -3.37 6.69 -7.53
CA ARG A 454 -3.35 7.63 -6.41
C ARG A 454 -4.75 7.90 -5.92
N TYR A 455 -4.88 8.16 -4.63
CA TYR A 455 -6.07 8.75 -4.04
C TYR A 455 -5.75 10.09 -3.37
N ASP A 456 -6.66 11.03 -3.55
CA ASP A 456 -6.66 12.33 -2.89
C ASP A 456 -7.76 12.34 -1.79
N PRO A 457 -7.38 12.33 -0.50
CA PRO A 457 -8.34 12.34 0.61
C PRO A 457 -9.09 13.65 0.78
N ILE A 458 -8.56 14.76 0.27
CA ILE A 458 -9.19 16.07 0.33
C ILE A 458 -10.30 16.14 -0.71
N LEU A 459 -10.02 15.66 -1.92
CA LEU A 459 -10.97 15.66 -3.04
C LEU A 459 -11.90 14.43 -3.06
N ASP A 460 -11.63 13.41 -2.23
CA ASP A 460 -12.29 12.09 -2.29
C ASP A 460 -12.33 11.56 -3.74
N SER A 461 -11.15 11.54 -4.36
CA SER A 461 -11.00 11.17 -5.76
C SER A 461 -9.82 10.23 -5.93
N ALA A 462 -9.90 9.32 -6.88
CA ALA A 462 -8.80 8.46 -7.26
C ALA A 462 -8.43 8.73 -8.72
N SER A 463 -7.14 8.66 -9.03
CA SER A 463 -6.58 8.92 -10.34
C SER A 463 -5.54 7.88 -10.72
N LEU A 464 -5.34 7.71 -12.02
CA LEU A 464 -4.36 6.80 -12.59
C LEU A 464 -3.45 7.61 -13.51
N HIS A 465 -2.14 7.53 -13.28
CA HIS A 465 -1.14 8.27 -14.02
C HIS A 465 -0.13 7.29 -14.62
N GLU A 466 0.29 7.52 -15.87
CA GLU A 466 1.39 6.77 -16.48
C GLU A 466 2.71 7.47 -16.13
N LEU A 467 3.62 6.74 -15.48
CA LEU A 467 4.95 7.22 -15.13
C LEU A 467 5.89 6.99 -16.32
N GLN A 468 6.36 8.09 -16.92
CA GLN A 468 7.28 8.02 -18.04
C GLN A 468 8.69 7.71 -17.54
N LEU A 469 9.22 6.57 -17.96
CA LEU A 469 10.63 6.23 -17.77
C LEU A 469 11.45 6.70 -18.97
N PRO A 470 12.73 7.04 -18.77
CA PRO A 470 13.65 7.26 -19.88
C PRO A 470 13.71 6.04 -20.82
N SER A 471 13.93 6.27 -22.11
CA SER A 471 13.86 5.24 -23.15
C SER A 471 14.84 4.06 -22.96
N GLU A 472 15.89 4.26 -22.18
CA GLU A 472 16.87 3.25 -21.79
C GLU A 472 16.33 2.21 -20.79
N PHE A 473 15.20 2.48 -20.13
CA PHE A 473 14.55 1.54 -19.22
C PHE A 473 13.60 0.62 -20.00
N ASP A 474 13.95 -0.66 -20.09
CA ASP A 474 13.03 -1.68 -20.57
C ASP A 474 12.12 -2.12 -19.42
N THR A 475 10.84 -1.71 -19.46
CA THR A 475 9.85 -2.04 -18.43
C THR A 475 9.61 -3.54 -18.30
N ARG A 476 9.98 -4.35 -19.30
CA ARG A 476 9.95 -5.82 -19.22
C ARG A 476 10.97 -6.39 -18.25
N GLN A 477 12.01 -5.64 -17.93
CA GLN A 477 13.01 -6.06 -16.96
C GLN A 477 12.60 -5.77 -15.53
N ILE A 478 11.57 -4.95 -15.28
CA ILE A 478 11.17 -4.57 -13.92
C ILE A 478 10.59 -5.79 -13.19
N CYS A 479 11.26 -6.20 -12.12
CA CYS A 479 10.86 -7.33 -11.27
C CYS A 479 10.30 -6.91 -9.91
N ALA A 480 10.64 -5.71 -9.42
CA ALA A 480 10.03 -5.12 -8.23
C ALA A 480 9.88 -3.61 -8.33
N VAL A 481 8.89 -3.08 -7.62
CA VAL A 481 8.65 -1.64 -7.50
C VAL A 481 8.35 -1.27 -6.05
N ALA A 482 8.64 -0.03 -5.67
CA ALA A 482 8.19 0.57 -4.42
C ALA A 482 8.04 2.09 -4.60
N LEU A 483 7.30 2.71 -3.69
CA LEU A 483 7.13 4.16 -3.64
C LEU A 483 7.54 4.66 -2.25
N ASP A 484 8.53 5.53 -2.20
CA ASP A 484 8.77 6.42 -1.06
C ASP A 484 8.03 7.73 -1.34
N ASP A 485 6.83 7.88 -0.79
CA ASP A 485 6.02 9.08 -0.96
C ASP A 485 6.43 10.24 -0.04
N HIS A 486 7.23 9.99 1.00
CA HIS A 486 7.83 11.05 1.82
C HIS A 486 8.81 11.85 1.00
N SER A 487 9.72 11.12 0.36
CA SER A 487 10.82 11.69 -0.39
C SER A 487 10.45 11.89 -1.86
N GLY A 488 9.37 11.27 -2.33
CA GLY A 488 8.90 11.37 -3.72
C GLY A 488 9.70 10.55 -4.70
N PHE A 489 10.11 9.34 -4.33
CA PHE A 489 10.90 8.47 -5.19
C PHE A 489 10.13 7.23 -5.59
N ALA A 490 10.17 6.92 -6.88
CA ALA A 490 9.85 5.57 -7.34
C ALA A 490 11.14 4.74 -7.29
N ILE A 491 11.04 3.54 -6.72
CA ILE A 491 12.14 2.59 -6.64
C ILE A 491 11.79 1.42 -7.53
N LEU A 492 12.66 1.08 -8.47
CA LEU A 492 12.48 -0.05 -9.37
C LEU A 492 13.64 -1.02 -9.19
N ILE A 493 13.38 -2.32 -9.24
CA ILE A 493 14.43 -3.33 -9.39
C ILE A 493 14.23 -4.03 -10.72
N THR A 494 15.32 -4.19 -11.46
CA THR A 494 15.35 -4.88 -12.75
C THR A 494 15.88 -6.31 -12.63
N ALA A 495 15.64 -7.15 -13.64
CA ALA A 495 16.03 -8.56 -13.66
C ALA A 495 17.55 -8.80 -13.66
N ASP A 496 18.34 -7.79 -14.02
CA ASP A 496 19.79 -7.74 -13.85
C ASP A 496 20.23 -7.34 -12.43
N ASN A 497 19.28 -7.24 -11.49
CA ASN A 497 19.50 -6.91 -10.08
C ASN A 497 20.11 -5.51 -9.89
N ILE A 498 19.54 -4.53 -10.58
CA ILE A 498 19.86 -3.11 -10.38
C ILE A 498 18.67 -2.44 -9.70
N VAL A 499 18.92 -1.77 -8.58
CA VAL A 499 17.96 -0.88 -7.93
C VAL A 499 18.12 0.50 -8.56
N HIS A 500 17.03 1.02 -9.12
CA HIS A 500 16.93 2.37 -9.66
C HIS A 500 16.09 3.23 -8.72
N TYR A 501 16.64 4.38 -8.33
CA TYR A 501 16.01 5.37 -7.47
C TYR A 501 15.68 6.60 -8.30
N ILE A 502 14.39 6.80 -8.57
CA ILE A 502 13.89 7.75 -9.56
C ILE A 502 13.16 8.89 -8.84
N PRO A 503 13.73 10.12 -8.79
CA PRO A 503 13.11 11.24 -8.11
C PRO A 503 11.92 11.81 -8.89
N TYR A 504 10.81 12.04 -8.21
CA TYR A 504 9.64 12.79 -8.69
C TYR A 504 9.39 14.05 -7.84
N ALA A 505 10.29 14.44 -6.93
CA ALA A 505 10.22 15.72 -6.21
C ALA A 505 11.59 16.32 -5.89
#